data_AF-A0A8X7ZM59-F1
#
_entry.id   AF-A0A8X7ZM59-F1
#
_cell.length_a   1.000
_cell.length_b   1.000
_cell.length_c   1.000
_cell.angle_alpha   90.00
_cell.angle_beta   90.00
_cell.angle_gamma   90.00
#
_symmetry.space_group_name_H-M   'P 1'
#
loop_
_entity.id
_entity.type
_entity.pdbx_description
1 polymer ?
#
loop_
_entity_poly.entity_id
_entity_poly.type
_entity_poly.pdbx_seq_one_letter_code
_entity_poly.pdbx_strand_id
1 'polypeptide(L)'
;MEYRHFRRLGDIECLSFRAVPRNFRLLEELERGEKGIGDGTVSYGMDDGDDIYMRSWTGTVIGPHNCVLASNQSGCLTISMASFLCQTVHEGRIYQLKLFCDKDYPEKPPSVRFHSRINMTCVNHETGVVEPKKFGLLSNWQRDYTMEDILTQLKKEMTAPHNRKLVQPPEGTYF
;
A
#
# COMPACT_ATOMS: atom_id res chain seq x y z
N MET A 1 -25.23 -12.50 4.65
CA MET A 1 -25.60 -11.67 3.49
C MET A 1 -24.63 -12.01 2.38
N GLU A 2 -25.08 -12.89 1.49
CA GLU A 2 -24.24 -13.61 0.54
C GLU A 2 -24.32 -12.91 -0.82
N TYR A 3 -23.31 -12.10 -1.18
CA TYR A 3 -23.22 -11.56 -2.54
C TYR A 3 -22.53 -12.57 -3.45
N ARG A 4 -23.16 -13.72 -3.67
CA ARG A 4 -22.88 -14.62 -4.79
C ARG A 4 -24.17 -15.28 -5.24
N HIS A 5 -24.90 -14.62 -6.15
CA HIS A 5 -25.96 -15.28 -6.88
C HIS A 5 -25.40 -15.82 -8.19
N PHE A 6 -25.07 -17.12 -8.21
CA PHE A 6 -24.70 -17.85 -9.41
C PHE A 6 -26.00 -18.36 -10.06
N ARG A 7 -26.42 -17.79 -11.19
CA ARG A 7 -27.33 -18.48 -12.12
C ARG A 7 -26.61 -18.64 -13.46
N ARG A 8 -26.30 -19.89 -13.80
CA ARG A 8 -25.98 -20.29 -15.17
C ARG A 8 -27.25 -20.19 -16.00
N LEU A 9 -27.24 -19.35 -17.03
CA LEU A 9 -27.95 -19.56 -18.30
C LEU A 9 -27.29 -18.62 -19.33
N GLY A 10 -26.98 -19.18 -20.50
CA GLY A 10 -26.02 -18.66 -21.46
C GLY A 10 -26.44 -17.40 -22.20
N ASP A 11 -25.40 -16.80 -22.79
CA ASP A 11 -25.36 -15.89 -23.94
C ASP A 11 -26.34 -14.71 -23.94
N ILE A 12 -25.82 -13.54 -23.56
CA ILE A 12 -25.92 -12.22 -24.22
C ILE A 12 -25.29 -11.20 -23.25
N GLU A 13 -24.20 -10.54 -23.68
CA GLU A 13 -23.67 -9.34 -23.02
C GLU A 13 -24.76 -8.28 -22.93
N CYS A 14 -25.23 -7.95 -21.71
CA CYS A 14 -25.77 -6.63 -21.43
C CYS A 14 -25.54 -6.24 -19.96
N LEU A 15 -24.58 -5.35 -19.80
CA LEU A 15 -24.08 -4.65 -18.61
C LEU A 15 -25.13 -4.29 -17.55
N SER A 16 -24.84 -4.70 -16.33
CA SER A 16 -24.90 -3.80 -15.18
C SER A 16 -23.79 -4.20 -14.21
N PHE A 17 -22.56 -3.75 -14.47
CA PHE A 17 -21.61 -3.51 -13.38
C PHE A 17 -22.32 -2.53 -12.43
N ARG A 18 -23.02 -3.04 -11.42
CA ARG A 18 -23.43 -2.18 -10.31
C ARG A 18 -22.14 -1.74 -9.66
N ALA A 19 -21.73 -0.49 -9.93
CA ALA A 19 -20.62 0.11 -9.23
C ALA A 19 -20.88 -0.08 -7.72
N VAL A 20 -20.02 -0.84 -7.06
CA VAL A 20 -20.13 -1.09 -5.62
C VAL A 20 -20.08 0.26 -4.92
N PRO A 21 -21.10 0.65 -4.13
CA PRO A 21 -21.09 1.94 -3.48
C PRO A 21 -19.88 2.06 -2.56
N ARG A 22 -19.32 3.28 -2.46
CA ARG A 22 -18.15 3.61 -1.65
C ARG A 22 -18.10 2.91 -0.29
N ASN A 23 -19.18 3.00 0.48
CA ASN A 23 -19.19 2.46 1.84
C ASN A 23 -19.08 0.92 1.87
N PHE A 24 -19.66 0.22 0.89
CA PHE A 24 -19.49 -1.24 0.78
C PHE A 24 -18.05 -1.60 0.41
N ARG A 25 -17.42 -0.82 -0.48
CA ARG A 25 -16.00 -0.98 -0.81
C ARG A 25 -15.12 -0.78 0.42
N LEU A 26 -15.37 0.25 1.21
CA LEU A 26 -14.61 0.53 2.43
C LEU A 26 -14.82 -0.51 3.53
N LEU A 27 -16.05 -1.03 3.68
CA LEU A 27 -16.35 -2.15 4.58
C LEU A 27 -15.61 -3.43 4.17
N GLU A 28 -15.56 -3.74 2.88
CA GLU A 28 -14.78 -4.87 2.36
C GLU A 28 -13.29 -4.68 2.67
N GLU A 29 -12.76 -3.48 2.47
CA GLU A 29 -11.37 -3.18 2.83
C GLU A 29 -11.13 -3.30 4.33
N LEU A 30 -12.05 -2.84 5.19
CA LEU A 30 -11.96 -2.99 6.65
C LEU A 30 -11.88 -4.46 7.06
N GLU A 31 -12.78 -5.29 6.54
CA GLU A 31 -12.81 -6.73 6.83
C GLU A 31 -11.52 -7.43 6.41
N ARG A 32 -10.92 -6.99 5.29
CA ARG A 32 -9.61 -7.49 4.84
C ARG A 32 -8.48 -7.03 5.77
N GLY A 33 -8.51 -5.78 6.22
CA GLY A 33 -7.54 -5.23 7.18
C GLY A 33 -7.54 -5.99 8.51
N GLU A 34 -8.72 -6.31 9.04
CA GLU A 34 -8.88 -7.05 10.31
C GLU A 34 -8.44 -8.53 10.22
N LYS A 35 -8.57 -9.15 9.06
CA LYS A 35 -8.10 -10.54 8.83
C LYS A 35 -6.59 -10.66 8.69
N GLY A 36 -5.89 -9.54 8.52
CA GLY A 36 -4.48 -9.50 8.20
C GLY A 36 -4.22 -9.64 6.70
N ILE A 37 -3.11 -9.05 6.25
CA ILE A 37 -2.80 -8.85 4.84
C ILE A 37 -1.47 -9.53 4.51
N GLY A 38 -1.47 -10.38 3.47
CA GLY A 38 -0.26 -10.96 2.90
C GLY A 38 0.66 -11.62 3.93
N ASP A 39 1.91 -11.18 3.96
CA ASP A 39 2.97 -11.63 4.88
C ASP A 39 2.99 -10.87 6.22
N GLY A 40 2.00 -10.02 6.49
CA GLY A 40 1.90 -9.22 7.72
C GLY A 40 2.82 -7.99 7.75
N THR A 41 3.49 -7.66 6.65
CA THR A 41 4.39 -6.50 6.58
C THR A 41 3.71 -5.19 6.25
N VAL A 42 2.44 -5.24 5.82
CA VAL A 42 1.58 -4.09 5.65
C VAL A 42 0.27 -4.34 6.38
N SER A 43 -0.30 -3.31 6.98
CA SER A 43 -1.62 -3.37 7.61
C SER A 43 -2.30 -2.01 7.53
N TYR A 44 -3.62 -2.00 7.60
CA TYR A 44 -4.39 -0.77 7.74
C TYR A 44 -5.66 -1.00 8.56
N GLY A 45 -6.18 0.06 9.16
CA GLY A 45 -7.41 0.04 9.94
C GLY A 45 -7.99 1.44 10.10
N MET A 46 -9.24 1.54 10.56
CA MET A 46 -9.89 2.83 10.80
C MET A 46 -9.26 3.56 11.98
N ASP A 47 -9.14 4.89 11.86
CA ASP A 47 -8.67 5.75 12.95
C ASP A 47 -9.69 5.88 14.08
N ASP A 48 -10.96 5.95 13.71
CA ASP A 48 -12.09 6.14 14.60
C ASP A 48 -13.20 5.18 14.20
N GLY A 49 -13.51 4.23 15.08
CA GLY A 49 -14.55 3.22 14.85
C GLY A 49 -15.96 3.80 14.81
N ASP A 50 -16.16 5.02 15.31
CA ASP A 50 -17.45 5.71 15.30
C ASP A 50 -17.65 6.55 14.01
N ASP A 51 -16.62 6.71 13.16
CA ASP A 51 -16.75 7.39 11.87
C ASP A 51 -17.52 6.51 10.86
N ILE A 52 -18.84 6.72 10.82
CA ILE A 52 -19.76 6.06 9.88
C ILE A 52 -19.40 6.31 8.40
N TYR A 53 -18.63 7.36 8.11
CA TYR A 53 -18.20 7.66 6.74
C TYR A 53 -16.88 6.99 6.38
N MET A 54 -16.19 6.37 7.35
CA MET A 54 -14.97 5.59 7.14
C MET A 54 -13.93 6.38 6.33
N ARG A 55 -13.69 7.63 6.69
CA ARG A 55 -12.83 8.53 5.91
C ARG A 55 -11.38 8.41 6.32
N SER A 56 -11.11 8.28 7.62
CA SER A 56 -9.75 8.32 8.17
C SER A 56 -9.24 6.93 8.53
N TRP A 57 -8.06 6.60 8.02
CA TRP A 57 -7.43 5.29 8.19
C TRP A 57 -5.97 5.44 8.58
N THR A 58 -5.49 4.54 9.45
CA THR A 58 -4.07 4.36 9.73
C THR A 58 -3.55 3.20 8.91
N GLY A 59 -2.51 3.43 8.13
CA GLY A 59 -1.70 2.40 7.50
C GLY A 59 -0.40 2.19 8.24
N THR A 60 0.10 0.97 8.27
CA THR A 60 1.43 0.62 8.76
C THR A 60 2.19 -0.13 7.68
N VAL A 61 3.44 0.27 7.45
CA VAL A 61 4.37 -0.44 6.56
C VAL A 61 5.61 -0.77 7.37
N ILE A 62 5.91 -2.07 7.46
CA ILE A 62 7.18 -2.56 7.98
C ILE A 62 8.18 -2.56 6.83
N GLY A 63 9.30 -1.89 7.05
CA GLY A 63 10.34 -1.76 6.06
C GLY A 63 10.86 -3.13 5.61
N PRO A 64 11.18 -3.28 4.32
CA PRO A 64 11.48 -4.57 3.72
C PRO A 64 12.67 -5.26 4.41
N HIS A 65 12.43 -6.44 4.95
CA HIS A 65 13.44 -7.34 5.50
C HIS A 65 14.03 -8.17 4.36
N ASN A 66 15.35 -8.35 4.35
CA ASN A 66 16.07 -9.29 3.47
C ASN A 66 15.53 -9.34 2.03
N CYS A 67 15.90 -8.35 1.21
CA CYS A 67 15.63 -8.36 -0.22
C CYS A 67 16.39 -9.53 -0.89
N VAL A 68 15.77 -10.72 -0.92
CA VAL A 68 16.18 -11.80 -1.80
C VAL A 68 15.78 -11.36 -3.19
N LEU A 69 16.77 -10.92 -3.99
CA LEU A 69 16.56 -10.81 -5.42
C LEU A 69 16.09 -12.18 -5.88
N ALA A 70 14.87 -12.28 -6.39
CA ALA A 70 14.40 -13.45 -7.10
C ALA A 70 15.35 -13.68 -8.29
N SER A 71 16.35 -14.52 -8.11
CA SER A 71 17.26 -14.93 -9.15
C SER A 71 16.56 -15.99 -9.99
N ASN A 72 15.83 -15.55 -11.02
CA ASN A 72 15.74 -16.38 -12.23
C ASN A 72 17.07 -16.29 -12.96
N GLN A 73 18.10 -16.95 -12.42
CA GLN A 73 19.29 -17.33 -13.17
C GLN A 73 19.61 -18.78 -12.84
N SER A 74 19.04 -19.67 -13.65
CA SER A 74 19.59 -20.98 -13.91
C SER A 74 21.04 -20.84 -14.37
N GLY A 75 22.00 -21.13 -13.49
CA GLY A 75 23.32 -21.61 -13.92
C GLY A 75 24.55 -20.75 -13.64
N CYS A 76 24.74 -20.22 -12.43
CA CYS A 76 26.08 -19.78 -12.01
C CYS A 76 26.48 -20.42 -10.68
N LEU A 77 27.34 -21.45 -10.76
CA LEU A 77 27.86 -22.24 -9.63
C LEU A 77 29.07 -21.59 -8.93
N THR A 78 29.32 -20.29 -9.11
CA THR A 78 30.32 -19.60 -8.28
C THR A 78 29.65 -19.08 -7.02
N ILE A 79 29.86 -19.80 -5.93
CA ILE A 79 29.64 -19.33 -4.55
C ILE A 79 30.67 -18.22 -4.27
N SER A 80 30.53 -17.06 -4.92
CA SER A 80 31.28 -15.86 -4.63
C SER A 80 30.33 -14.84 -4.03
N MET A 81 30.36 -14.68 -2.70
CA MET A 81 30.04 -13.43 -1.99
C MET A 81 28.71 -12.71 -2.35
N ALA A 82 27.76 -13.33 -3.04
CA ALA A 82 26.51 -12.69 -3.45
C ALA A 82 25.44 -12.71 -2.34
N SER A 83 25.80 -13.19 -1.14
CA SER A 83 25.04 -12.98 0.09
C SER A 83 25.22 -11.57 0.66
N PHE A 84 25.62 -10.58 -0.15
CA PHE A 84 25.37 -9.17 0.16
C PHE A 84 23.86 -8.97 0.24
N LEU A 85 23.34 -9.21 1.45
CA LEU A 85 22.03 -8.80 1.90
C LEU A 85 21.83 -7.38 1.37
N CYS A 86 20.89 -7.18 0.44
CA CYS A 86 20.48 -5.85 0.04
C CYS A 86 19.65 -5.28 1.20
N GLN A 87 20.33 -4.98 2.32
CA GLN A 87 19.77 -4.32 3.48
C GLN A 87 19.40 -2.90 3.04
N THR A 88 18.11 -2.61 3.09
CA THR A 88 17.66 -1.24 2.87
C THR A 88 17.85 -0.46 4.17
N VAL A 89 18.08 0.83 4.07
CA VAL A 89 18.06 1.77 5.22
C VAL A 89 16.73 1.78 5.99
N HIS A 90 15.70 1.11 5.46
CA HIS A 90 14.38 0.98 6.02
C HIS A 90 14.19 -0.35 6.78
N GLU A 91 15.15 -1.28 6.72
CA GLU A 91 15.02 -2.61 7.33
C GLU A 91 14.75 -2.52 8.84
N GLY A 92 13.74 -3.27 9.32
CA GLY A 92 13.38 -3.28 10.74
C GLY A 92 12.52 -2.10 11.20
N ARG A 93 12.34 -1.07 10.36
CA ARG A 93 11.59 0.14 10.71
C ARG A 93 10.10 -0.04 10.50
N ILE A 94 9.31 0.57 11.37
CA ILE A 94 7.85 0.62 11.25
C ILE A 94 7.44 2.05 10.92
N TYR A 95 6.77 2.23 9.79
CA TYR A 95 6.27 3.52 9.35
C TYR A 95 4.75 3.57 9.46
N GLN A 96 4.25 4.58 10.16
CA GLN A 96 2.82 4.89 10.22
C GLN A 96 2.45 5.91 9.16
N LEU A 97 1.29 5.71 8.54
CA LEU A 97 0.70 6.55 7.51
C LEU A 97 -0.75 6.87 7.87
N LYS A 98 -1.23 7.99 7.37
CA LYS A 98 -2.63 8.40 7.36
C LYS A 98 -3.14 8.36 5.93
N LEU A 99 -4.23 7.62 5.72
CA LEU A 99 -4.98 7.61 4.48
C LEU A 99 -6.33 8.27 4.72
N PHE A 100 -6.73 9.14 3.80
CA PHE A 100 -8.03 9.79 3.84
C PHE A 100 -8.80 9.51 2.56
N CYS A 101 -9.85 8.69 2.71
CA CYS A 101 -10.77 8.32 1.65
C CYS A 101 -11.91 9.34 1.62
N ASP A 102 -11.83 10.31 0.71
CA ASP A 102 -12.89 11.30 0.55
C ASP A 102 -14.19 10.68 -0.01
N LYS A 103 -15.21 11.51 -0.27
CA LYS A 103 -16.51 11.05 -0.80
C LYS A 103 -16.44 10.44 -2.20
N ASP A 104 -15.38 10.73 -2.96
CA ASP A 104 -15.21 10.30 -4.35
C ASP A 104 -14.41 8.98 -4.43
N TYR A 105 -13.85 8.48 -3.33
CA TYR A 105 -13.24 7.14 -3.28
C TYR A 105 -14.28 6.04 -3.60
N PRO A 106 -13.95 5.00 -4.39
CA PRO A 106 -12.67 4.71 -5.03
C PRO A 106 -12.51 5.28 -6.44
N GLU A 107 -13.45 6.10 -6.93
CA GLU A 107 -13.33 6.71 -8.27
C GLU A 107 -12.15 7.70 -8.34
N LYS A 108 -11.79 8.30 -7.19
CA LYS A 108 -10.54 9.04 -6.99
C LYS A 108 -9.65 8.36 -5.94
N PRO A 109 -8.32 8.51 -6.06
CA PRO A 109 -7.40 7.98 -5.05
C PRO A 109 -7.59 8.67 -3.70
N PRO A 110 -7.31 7.99 -2.59
CA PRO A 110 -7.26 8.61 -1.28
C PRO A 110 -6.04 9.53 -1.18
N SER A 111 -6.09 10.52 -0.29
CA SER A 111 -4.87 11.27 0.05
C SER A 111 -4.04 10.47 1.05
N VAL A 112 -2.73 10.40 0.83
CA VAL A 112 -1.81 9.58 1.63
C VAL A 112 -0.72 10.46 2.21
N ARG A 113 -0.48 10.35 3.52
CA ARG A 113 0.55 11.09 4.24
C ARG A 113 1.26 10.17 5.22
N PHE A 114 2.58 10.22 5.26
CA PHE A 114 3.36 9.61 6.32
C PHE A 114 3.17 10.40 7.63
N HIS A 115 2.88 9.67 8.72
CA HIS A 115 2.95 10.22 10.06
C HIS A 115 4.38 10.11 10.61
N SER A 116 5.02 8.95 10.46
CA SER A 116 6.43 8.74 10.77
C SER A 116 7.32 9.43 9.72
N ARG A 117 8.39 10.10 10.13
CA ARG A 117 9.31 10.70 9.16
C ARG A 117 10.03 9.64 8.35
N ILE A 118 10.05 9.86 7.04
CA ILE A 118 10.72 9.02 6.06
C ILE A 118 11.37 9.92 5.02
N ASN A 119 12.54 9.51 4.53
CA ASN A 119 13.17 10.10 3.37
C ASN A 119 12.94 9.19 2.15
N MET A 120 12.06 9.61 1.23
CA MET A 120 11.70 8.85 0.03
C MET A 120 11.32 9.83 -1.09
N THR A 121 11.70 9.54 -2.34
CA THR A 121 11.56 10.47 -3.47
C THR A 121 10.13 10.92 -3.75
N CYS A 122 9.14 10.04 -3.52
CA CYS A 122 7.73 10.36 -3.72
C CYS A 122 7.03 11.01 -2.52
N VAL A 123 7.77 11.33 -1.45
CA VAL A 123 7.23 11.93 -0.21
C VAL A 123 7.78 13.34 -0.02
N ASN A 124 6.91 14.28 0.27
CA ASN A 124 7.32 15.65 0.61
C ASN A 124 8.03 15.69 1.98
N HIS A 125 9.24 16.23 2.03
CA HIS A 125 10.10 16.21 3.22
C HIS A 125 9.64 17.11 4.38
N GLU A 126 8.71 18.04 4.14
CA GLU A 126 8.19 18.96 5.17
C GLU A 126 6.87 18.46 5.73
N THR A 127 6.00 17.93 4.87
CA THR A 127 4.61 17.57 5.23
C THR A 127 4.40 16.07 5.37
N GLY A 128 5.24 15.23 4.76
CA GLY A 128 5.04 13.78 4.70
C GLY A 128 3.98 13.33 3.68
N VAL A 129 3.40 14.25 2.90
CA VAL A 129 2.41 13.92 1.87
C VAL A 129 3.05 13.16 0.72
N VAL A 130 2.43 12.07 0.28
CA VAL A 130 2.84 11.33 -0.91
C VAL A 130 2.37 12.09 -2.15
N GLU A 131 3.30 12.48 -3.01
CA GLU A 131 3.01 13.28 -4.20
C GLU A 131 2.49 12.39 -5.33
N PRO A 132 1.24 12.57 -5.82
CA PRO A 132 0.67 11.69 -6.85
C PRO A 132 1.50 11.64 -8.14
N LYS A 133 2.13 12.76 -8.53
CA LYS A 133 2.96 12.85 -9.73
C LYS A 133 4.24 12.01 -9.66
N LYS A 134 4.76 11.77 -8.46
CA LYS A 134 5.99 11.01 -8.22
C LYS A 134 5.71 9.55 -7.88
N PHE A 135 4.45 9.17 -7.74
CA PHE A 135 4.04 7.83 -7.34
C PHE A 135 3.04 7.26 -8.35
N GLY A 136 3.53 6.36 -9.19
CA GLY A 136 2.83 5.86 -10.38
C GLY A 136 1.40 5.37 -10.12
N LEU A 137 1.20 4.71 -8.98
CA LEU A 137 -0.10 4.15 -8.57
C LEU A 137 -1.16 5.24 -8.32
N LEU A 138 -0.79 6.36 -7.70
CA LEU A 138 -1.73 7.49 -7.51
C LEU A 138 -1.90 8.30 -8.80
N SER A 139 -0.86 8.41 -9.64
CA SER A 139 -0.98 9.14 -10.92
C SER A 139 -1.91 8.46 -11.94
N ASN A 140 -1.96 7.12 -11.93
CA ASN A 140 -2.78 6.32 -12.85
C ASN A 140 -3.83 5.53 -12.07
N TRP A 141 -4.46 6.18 -11.09
CA TRP A 141 -5.41 5.53 -10.21
C TRP A 141 -6.57 4.91 -11.00
N GLN A 142 -6.91 3.68 -10.64
CA GLN A 142 -8.07 2.95 -11.14
C GLN A 142 -8.90 2.52 -9.94
N ARG A 143 -10.23 2.52 -10.08
CA ARG A 143 -11.18 2.17 -9.02
C ARG A 143 -11.00 0.76 -8.42
N ASP A 144 -10.28 -0.11 -9.11
CA ASP A 144 -10.01 -1.47 -8.65
C ASP A 144 -8.83 -1.52 -7.68
N TYR A 145 -8.00 -0.48 -7.61
CA TYR A 145 -6.97 -0.34 -6.57
C TYR A 145 -7.58 -0.10 -5.19
N THR A 146 -6.79 -0.42 -4.17
CA THR A 146 -7.16 -0.43 -2.75
C THR A 146 -6.10 0.27 -1.90
N MET A 147 -6.42 0.49 -0.62
CA MET A 147 -5.43 0.96 0.35
C MET A 147 -4.25 -0.02 0.51
N GLU A 148 -4.51 -1.32 0.38
CA GLU A 148 -3.45 -2.34 0.37
C GLU A 148 -2.45 -2.13 -0.75
N ASP A 149 -2.93 -1.85 -1.97
CA ASP A 149 -2.08 -1.65 -3.14
C ASP A 149 -1.16 -0.44 -2.94
N ILE A 150 -1.69 0.63 -2.34
CA ILE A 150 -0.92 1.82 -1.95
C ILE A 150 0.21 1.44 -1.00
N LEU A 151 -0.09 0.76 0.11
CA LEU A 151 0.91 0.40 1.13
C LEU A 151 1.96 -0.56 0.56
N THR A 152 1.52 -1.56 -0.21
CA THR A 152 2.38 -2.54 -0.85
C THR A 152 3.31 -1.88 -1.87
N GLN A 153 2.80 -0.93 -2.66
CA GLN A 153 3.61 -0.22 -3.63
C GLN A 153 4.57 0.78 -2.96
N LEU A 154 4.17 1.45 -1.87
CA LEU A 154 5.09 2.27 -1.08
C LEU A 154 6.23 1.43 -0.48
N LYS A 155 5.94 0.22 0.00
CA LYS A 155 6.97 -0.73 0.45
C LYS A 155 7.94 -1.10 -0.69
N LYS A 156 7.44 -1.29 -1.92
CA LYS A 156 8.30 -1.52 -3.10
C LYS A 156 9.18 -0.31 -3.39
N GLU A 157 8.65 0.91 -3.29
CA GLU A 157 9.44 2.14 -3.46
C GLU A 157 10.59 2.25 -2.44
N MET A 158 10.44 1.74 -1.22
CA MET A 158 11.55 1.68 -0.23
C MET A 158 12.73 0.81 -0.71
N THR A 159 12.46 -0.22 -1.52
CA THR A 159 13.51 -1.08 -2.13
C THR A 159 14.09 -0.51 -3.43
N ALA A 160 13.48 0.54 -4.00
CA ALA A 160 13.91 1.11 -5.26
C ALA A 160 15.35 1.61 -5.17
N PRO A 161 16.16 1.50 -6.25
CA PRO A 161 17.58 1.85 -6.20
C PRO A 161 17.89 3.26 -5.70
N HIS A 162 16.98 4.20 -5.97
CA HIS A 162 17.09 5.61 -5.61
C HIS A 162 16.63 5.92 -4.17
N ASN A 163 15.89 5.01 -3.51
CA ASN A 163 15.39 5.18 -2.14
C ASN A 163 16.15 4.32 -1.13
N ARG A 164 16.54 3.09 -1.49
CA ARG A 164 17.10 2.09 -0.58
C ARG A 164 18.37 2.50 0.18
N LYS A 165 19.05 3.56 -0.26
CA LYS A 165 20.28 4.11 0.33
C LYS A 165 20.12 5.54 0.87
N LEU A 166 18.92 6.12 0.83
CA LEU A 166 18.69 7.49 1.32
C LEU A 166 18.87 7.55 2.83
N VAL A 167 19.65 8.51 3.32
CA VAL A 167 19.82 8.72 4.76
C VAL A 167 18.45 8.99 5.38
N GLN A 168 18.06 8.14 6.32
CA GLN A 168 16.77 8.25 6.99
C GLN A 168 16.88 9.10 8.26
N PRO A 169 15.80 9.81 8.63
CA PRO A 169 15.69 10.42 9.94
C PRO A 169 15.81 9.40 11.10
N PRO A 170 16.08 9.86 12.33
CA PRO A 170 15.99 9.01 13.51
C PRO A 170 14.61 8.36 13.63
N GLU A 171 14.57 7.10 14.06
CA GLU A 171 13.32 6.40 14.30
C GLU A 171 12.51 7.08 15.41
N GLY A 172 11.18 6.96 15.35
CA GLY A 172 10.29 7.64 16.28
C GLY A 172 10.18 9.17 16.07
N THR A 173 10.66 9.69 14.94
CA THR A 173 10.37 11.07 14.53
C THR A 173 9.11 11.13 13.67
N TYR A 174 8.33 12.21 13.83
CA TYR A 174 7.03 12.39 13.16
C TYR A 174 6.96 13.72 12.40
N PHE A 175 6.04 13.82 11.43
CA PHE A 175 5.74 15.04 10.69
C PHE A 175 4.76 15.95 11.42
#